data_AF-A0A9R0Q9H1-F1
#
_entry.id   AF-A0A9R0Q9H1-F1
#
_cell.length_a   1.000
_cell.length_b   1.000
_cell.length_c   1.000
_cell.angle_alpha   90.00
_cell.angle_beta   90.00
_cell.angle_gamma   90.00
#
_symmetry.space_group_name_H-M   'P 1'
#
loop_
_entity.id
_entity.type
_entity.pdbx_description
1 polymer ?
#
loop_
_entity_poly.entity_id
_entity_poly.type
_entity_poly.pdbx_seq_one_letter_code
_entity_poly.pdbx_strand_id
1 'polypeptide(L)'
;MRRSRMSPPACLQSTPHATACSVRSDRRSPGFAPKNVLDFGAGPSSALWAMRAVWPKSIERVNLIEPSKEMQRAGQTLLDNLKGLPLIHSYDSIQELNRSIEKHERRHDLVISSYALGEIPSLNDRITIVRQLWDLTRDVLVLLEPGTPQGSKIISQMRSYILWMEKRKCRKSGKSTAAAPSKMKSMVLQEDLLKDGAFVVAPCPHDGRCPLENSDKYCHFVQRLERTSSQRIYKRSKGVPLRGFEDEKFCYVALRRGKRPEEAWPLDGMKFDTLKERHAKRNPEDLIIDYDDQFPSEEDEEAPGSDEDSLVPYASDTQELSLFHESGEEEEEPIRADLGGGWGRIIYSPIRRGRQVQMDVCRATKRDASEGAFERVVVTQSKNPALHLQARKSLWGDLWPF
;
A
#
# COMPACT_ATOMS: atom_id res chain seq x y z
N MET A 1 11.37 -20.86 35.86
CA MET A 1 10.37 -20.27 34.94
C MET A 1 11.09 -19.52 33.82
N ARG A 2 11.26 -20.13 32.64
CA ARG A 2 11.82 -19.44 31.47
C ARG A 2 10.72 -18.55 30.87
N ARG A 3 10.80 -17.23 31.06
CA ARG A 3 9.97 -16.27 30.33
C ARG A 3 10.38 -16.35 28.86
N SER A 4 9.51 -16.90 28.01
CA SER A 4 9.70 -16.89 26.56
C SER A 4 9.86 -15.46 26.08
N ARG A 5 10.84 -15.18 25.21
CA ARG A 5 10.91 -13.92 24.47
C ARG A 5 9.61 -13.79 23.68
N MET A 6 8.69 -12.93 24.13
CA MET A 6 7.49 -12.59 23.35
C MET A 6 7.94 -11.70 22.19
N SER A 7 8.15 -12.30 21.03
CA SER A 7 7.96 -11.59 19.77
C SER A 7 6.47 -11.18 19.71
N PRO A 8 6.14 -9.96 19.27
CA PRO A 8 4.74 -9.60 19.11
C PRO A 8 4.14 -10.58 18.09
N PRO A 9 2.91 -11.08 18.29
CA PRO A 9 2.26 -11.89 17.28
C PRO A 9 2.23 -11.10 15.97
N ALA A 10 2.53 -11.77 14.85
CA ALA A 10 2.44 -11.18 13.50
C ALA A 10 1.07 -10.49 13.25
N CYS A 11 0.03 -10.89 14.02
CA CYS A 11 -1.27 -10.23 14.11
C CYS A 11 -1.24 -8.73 14.42
N LEU A 12 -0.37 -8.28 15.34
CA LEU A 12 -0.43 -6.91 15.88
C LEU A 12 0.16 -5.85 14.95
N GLN A 13 0.94 -6.23 13.94
CA GLN A 13 1.70 -5.29 13.12
C GLN A 13 1.10 -5.07 11.74
N SER A 14 0.19 -5.92 11.28
CA SER A 14 0.11 -6.18 9.86
C SER A 14 -0.47 -5.03 9.02
N THR A 15 -1.53 -4.37 9.47
CA THR A 15 -2.15 -3.27 8.70
C THR A 15 -1.35 -1.97 8.81
N PRO A 16 -0.81 -1.56 9.98
CA PRO A 16 0.12 -0.42 10.01
C PRO A 16 1.43 -0.74 9.29
N HIS A 17 1.90 -1.99 9.30
CA HIS A 17 3.11 -2.42 8.58
C HIS A 17 2.91 -2.37 7.07
N ALA A 18 1.82 -2.92 6.53
CA ALA A 18 1.49 -2.82 5.11
C ALA A 18 1.40 -1.35 4.66
N THR A 19 0.79 -0.51 5.48
CA THR A 19 0.67 0.93 5.23
C THR A 19 2.04 1.61 5.26
N ALA A 20 2.87 1.36 6.27
CA ALA A 20 4.22 1.91 6.39
C ALA A 20 5.13 1.45 5.24
N CYS A 21 5.07 0.18 4.84
CA CYS A 21 5.75 -0.34 3.65
C CYS A 21 5.29 0.39 2.37
N SER A 22 3.98 0.66 2.23
CA SER A 22 3.47 1.44 1.11
C SER A 22 4.00 2.88 1.11
N VAL A 23 4.24 3.49 2.27
CA VAL A 23 4.81 4.84 2.39
C VAL A 23 6.32 4.83 2.11
N ARG A 24 7.04 3.87 2.69
CA ARG A 24 8.50 3.72 2.51
C ARG A 24 8.90 3.36 1.08
N SER A 25 8.03 2.64 0.36
CA SER A 25 8.33 2.07 -0.95
C SER A 25 9.19 3.00 -1.79
N ASP A 26 10.40 2.55 -2.19
CA ASP A 26 11.35 3.33 -3.00
C ASP A 26 10.71 3.88 -4.28
N ARG A 27 9.65 3.21 -4.73
CA ARG A 27 8.81 3.62 -5.83
C ARG A 27 8.05 4.92 -5.56
N ARG A 28 7.49 5.11 -4.36
CA ARG A 28 6.63 6.25 -3.98
C ARG A 28 7.35 7.36 -3.22
N SER A 29 8.35 7.03 -2.41
CA SER A 29 9.08 8.00 -1.59
C SER A 29 10.53 7.56 -1.37
N PRO A 30 11.40 7.70 -2.39
CA PRO A 30 12.80 7.29 -2.29
C PRO A 30 13.49 7.95 -1.10
N GLY A 31 14.14 7.15 -0.25
CA GLY A 31 14.95 7.66 0.86
C GLY A 31 14.17 8.26 2.05
N PHE A 32 12.84 8.13 2.11
CA PHE A 32 12.08 8.61 3.26
C PHE A 32 12.39 7.80 4.52
N ALA A 33 13.00 8.47 5.50
CA ALA A 33 13.45 7.89 6.76
C ALA A 33 13.10 8.85 7.92
N PRO A 34 11.92 8.72 8.54
CA PRO A 34 11.47 9.65 9.58
C PRO A 34 12.29 9.46 10.87
N LYS A 35 12.55 10.56 11.57
CA LYS A 35 13.27 10.59 12.86
C LYS A 35 12.34 10.85 14.03
N ASN A 36 11.47 11.85 13.89
CA ASN A 36 10.48 12.23 14.89
C ASN A 36 9.10 11.81 14.42
N VAL A 37 8.41 11.01 15.23
CA VAL A 37 7.14 10.39 14.85
C VAL A 37 6.07 10.67 15.91
N LEU A 38 4.84 10.89 15.45
CA LEU A 38 3.64 10.98 16.29
C LEU A 38 2.66 9.87 15.92
N ASP A 39 2.22 9.09 16.91
CA ASP A 39 1.18 8.07 16.78
C ASP A 39 -0.06 8.51 17.57
N PHE A 40 -1.13 8.85 16.86
CA PHE A 40 -2.39 9.31 17.45
C PHE A 40 -3.41 8.18 17.52
N GLY A 41 -3.95 7.94 18.72
CA GLY A 41 -4.73 6.74 19.02
C GLY A 41 -3.83 5.51 19.03
N ALA A 42 -2.68 5.62 19.72
CA ALA A 42 -1.63 4.61 19.67
C ALA A 42 -2.08 3.23 20.18
N GLY A 43 -3.14 3.17 21.00
CA GLY A 43 -3.63 1.94 21.59
C GLY A 43 -2.52 1.18 22.31
N PRO A 44 -2.29 -0.11 22.00
CA PRO A 44 -1.20 -0.89 22.59
C PRO A 44 0.13 -0.69 21.84
N SER A 45 0.29 0.43 21.13
CA SER A 45 1.47 0.81 20.34
C SER A 45 1.74 -0.09 19.12
N SER A 46 0.71 -0.64 18.47
CA SER A 46 0.84 -1.51 17.29
C SER A 46 1.55 -0.82 16.11
N ALA A 47 1.25 0.46 15.86
CA ALA A 47 1.91 1.22 14.80
C ALA A 47 3.40 1.44 15.08
N LEU A 48 3.81 1.65 16.34
CA LEU A 48 5.23 1.73 16.72
C LEU A 48 6.01 0.47 16.31
N TRP A 49 5.45 -0.71 16.53
CA TRP A 49 6.07 -1.96 16.10
C TRP A 49 6.24 -2.05 14.58
N ALA A 50 5.19 -1.70 13.84
CA ALA A 50 5.24 -1.66 12.39
C ALA A 50 6.31 -0.68 11.88
N MET A 51 6.37 0.51 12.46
CA MET A 51 7.35 1.54 12.12
C MET A 51 8.78 1.10 12.42
N ARG A 52 9.02 0.38 13.52
CA ARG A 52 10.33 -0.20 13.83
C ARG A 52 10.76 -1.27 12.83
N ALA A 53 9.82 -2.08 12.33
CA ALA A 53 10.11 -3.07 11.29
C ALA A 53 10.46 -2.38 9.95
N VAL A 54 9.75 -1.30 9.60
CA VAL A 54 9.95 -0.56 8.35
C VAL A 54 11.13 0.40 8.43
N TRP A 55 11.45 0.98 9.57
CA TRP A 55 12.54 1.96 9.74
C TRP A 55 13.37 1.67 11.00
N PRO A 56 14.14 0.57 11.02
CA PRO A 56 14.77 0.05 12.23
C PRO A 56 15.85 0.94 12.86
N LYS A 57 16.39 1.91 12.10
CA LYS A 57 17.53 2.75 12.54
C LYS A 57 17.29 4.25 12.40
N SER A 58 16.20 4.69 11.76
CA SER A 58 15.98 6.13 11.53
C SER A 58 15.19 6.79 12.64
N ILE A 59 14.30 6.04 13.31
CA ILE A 59 13.39 6.59 14.33
C ILE A 59 14.18 6.85 15.60
N GLU A 60 14.25 8.12 15.99
CA GLU A 60 14.98 8.60 17.17
C GLU A 60 14.01 8.91 18.32
N ARG A 61 12.85 9.50 18.01
CA ARG A 61 11.83 9.91 18.98
C ARG A 61 10.42 9.55 18.50
N VAL A 62 9.60 9.03 19.42
CA VAL A 62 8.20 8.71 19.18
C VAL A 62 7.34 9.31 20.28
N ASN A 63 6.34 10.09 19.88
CA ASN A 63 5.31 10.61 20.76
C ASN A 63 4.03 9.79 20.51
N LEU A 64 3.46 9.23 21.58
CA LEU A 64 2.24 8.44 21.55
C LEU A 64 1.12 9.25 22.20
N ILE A 65 -0.03 9.36 21.53
CA ILE A 65 -1.25 9.92 22.12
C ILE A 65 -2.28 8.80 22.26
N GLU A 66 -2.66 8.48 23.48
CA GLU A 66 -3.64 7.43 23.79
C GLU A 66 -4.39 7.80 25.08
N PRO A 67 -5.70 8.08 25.07
CA PRO A 67 -6.42 8.47 26.29
C PRO A 67 -6.62 7.32 27.29
N SER A 68 -6.68 6.06 26.86
CA SER A 68 -6.88 4.92 27.77
C SER A 68 -5.59 4.53 28.49
N LYS A 69 -5.62 4.62 29.83
CA LYS A 69 -4.49 4.20 30.68
C LYS A 69 -4.23 2.70 30.60
N GLU A 70 -5.27 1.90 30.37
CA GLU A 70 -5.18 0.45 30.20
C GLU A 70 -4.41 0.10 28.93
N MET A 71 -4.73 0.79 27.82
CA MET A 71 -4.04 0.60 26.54
C MET A 71 -2.58 1.05 26.62
N GLN A 72 -2.31 2.18 27.27
CA GLN A 72 -0.94 2.63 27.53
C GLN A 72 -0.14 1.58 28.34
N ARG A 73 -0.70 1.05 29.43
CA ARG A 73 -0.04 0.00 30.24
C ARG A 73 0.20 -1.27 29.44
N ALA A 74 -0.76 -1.67 28.61
CA ALA A 74 -0.59 -2.82 27.72
C ALA A 74 0.55 -2.58 26.71
N GLY A 75 0.61 -1.39 26.10
CA GLY A 75 1.70 -0.99 25.21
C GLY A 75 3.07 -1.01 25.90
N GLN A 76 3.18 -0.44 27.10
CA GLN A 76 4.42 -0.48 27.90
C GLN A 76 4.87 -1.92 28.18
N THR A 77 3.94 -2.78 28.62
CA THR A 77 4.21 -4.20 28.89
C THR A 77 4.75 -4.93 27.65
N LEU A 78 4.22 -4.61 26.46
CA LEU A 78 4.70 -5.17 25.20
C LEU A 78 6.10 -4.67 24.82
N LEU A 79 6.47 -3.47 25.25
CA LEU A 79 7.75 -2.83 24.92
C LEU A 79 8.88 -3.15 25.93
N ASP A 80 8.55 -3.49 27.18
CA ASP A 80 9.51 -3.64 28.30
C ASP A 80 10.74 -4.53 28.03
N ASN A 81 10.62 -5.52 27.14
CA ASN A 81 11.70 -6.48 26.86
C ASN A 81 12.47 -6.18 25.57
N LEU A 82 12.21 -5.04 24.93
CA LEU A 82 12.84 -4.67 23.67
C LEU A 82 14.07 -3.79 23.90
N LYS A 83 15.17 -4.17 23.26
CA LYS A 83 16.39 -3.37 23.21
C LYS A 83 16.34 -2.39 22.04
N GLY A 84 17.08 -1.28 22.14
CA GLY A 84 17.22 -0.30 21.06
C GLY A 84 15.89 0.38 20.71
N LEU A 85 15.10 0.71 21.73
CA LEU A 85 13.89 1.51 21.53
C LEU A 85 14.28 2.98 21.30
N PRO A 86 13.53 3.71 20.46
CA PRO A 86 13.63 5.16 20.38
C PRO A 86 13.23 5.81 21.71
N LEU A 87 13.45 7.11 21.85
CA LEU A 87 12.91 7.88 22.97
C LEU A 87 11.39 7.96 22.83
N ILE A 88 10.66 7.29 23.73
CA ILE A 88 9.20 7.20 23.70
C ILE A 88 8.60 8.11 24.79
N HIS A 89 7.68 8.98 24.40
CA HIS A 89 6.84 9.74 25.33
C HIS A 89 5.37 9.43 25.08
N SER A 90 4.62 9.27 26.16
CA SER A 90 3.17 9.03 26.11
C SER A 90 2.42 10.25 26.66
N TYR A 91 1.34 10.60 25.98
CA TYR A 91 0.45 11.71 26.32
C TYR A 91 -1.01 11.23 26.24
N ASP A 92 -1.89 11.85 27.01
CA ASP A 92 -3.31 11.53 27.00
C ASP A 92 -4.06 12.29 25.90
N SER A 93 -3.50 13.41 25.44
CA SER A 93 -4.14 14.28 24.46
C SER A 93 -3.16 15.13 23.64
N ILE A 94 -3.65 15.66 22.52
CA ILE A 94 -2.91 16.65 21.70
C ILE A 94 -2.61 17.92 22.51
N GLN A 95 -3.50 18.30 23.44
CA GLN A 95 -3.34 19.49 24.27
C GLN A 95 -2.18 19.31 25.26
N GLU A 96 -2.07 18.14 25.87
CA GLU A 96 -0.96 17.81 26.76
C GLU A 96 0.37 17.77 26.00
N LEU A 97 0.42 17.11 24.84
CA LEU A 97 1.58 17.13 23.94
C LEU A 97 2.05 18.57 23.67
N ASN A 98 1.11 19.46 23.31
CA ASN A 98 1.43 20.85 23.00
C ASN A 98 1.93 21.66 24.22
N ARG A 99 1.53 21.31 25.45
CA ARG A 99 2.04 21.98 26.67
C ARG A 99 3.44 21.49 27.03
N SER A 100 3.72 20.21 26.78
CA SER A 100 4.96 19.55 27.16
C SER A 100 6.10 19.75 26.16
N ILE A 101 5.79 20.12 24.91
CA ILE A 101 6.78 20.29 23.85
C ILE A 101 6.88 21.74 23.39
N GLU A 102 8.11 22.22 23.25
CA GLU A 102 8.41 23.55 22.71
C GLU A 102 7.89 23.72 21.28
N LYS A 103 7.51 24.95 20.93
CA LYS A 103 6.85 25.25 19.65
C LYS A 103 7.64 24.79 18.42
N HIS A 104 8.97 24.84 18.48
CA HIS A 104 9.84 24.48 17.35
C HIS A 104 9.98 22.96 17.16
N GLU A 105 9.75 22.16 18.21
CA GLU A 105 9.85 20.70 18.19
C GLU A 105 8.51 19.99 17.91
N ARG A 106 7.39 20.73 17.93
CA ARG A 106 6.03 20.16 17.79
C ARG A 106 5.76 19.45 16.45
N ARG A 107 6.54 19.71 15.41
CA ARG A 107 6.32 19.10 14.08
C ARG A 107 7.11 17.82 13.92
N HIS A 108 6.43 16.75 13.48
CA HIS A 108 6.94 15.40 13.33
C HIS A 108 7.12 15.05 11.86
N ASP A 109 8.16 14.30 11.52
CA ASP A 109 8.43 13.87 10.14
C ASP A 109 7.33 12.93 9.64
N LEU A 110 6.78 12.10 10.54
CA LEU A 110 5.67 11.20 10.28
C LEU A 110 4.60 11.32 11.38
N VAL A 111 3.35 11.53 10.98
CA VAL A 111 2.18 11.45 11.86
C VAL A 111 1.30 10.30 11.38
N ILE A 112 0.95 9.38 12.26
CA ILE A 112 0.02 8.28 11.97
C ILE A 112 -1.20 8.39 12.87
N SER A 113 -2.37 8.18 12.29
CA SER A 113 -3.62 7.94 13.02
C SER A 113 -4.20 6.62 12.54
N SER A 114 -4.25 5.63 13.43
CA SER A 114 -4.54 4.25 13.10
C SER A 114 -5.73 3.75 13.91
N TYR A 115 -6.86 3.52 13.25
CA TYR A 115 -8.13 3.07 13.86
C TYR A 115 -8.72 4.01 14.90
N ALA A 116 -8.40 5.31 14.85
CA ALA A 116 -8.79 6.29 15.85
C ALA A 116 -9.87 7.28 15.40
N LEU A 117 -9.95 7.60 14.10
CA LEU A 117 -10.92 8.60 13.60
C LEU A 117 -12.34 8.04 13.60
N GLY A 118 -12.50 6.72 13.41
CA GLY A 118 -13.77 6.01 13.51
C GLY A 118 -14.45 6.12 14.88
N GLU A 119 -13.67 6.29 15.95
CA GLU A 119 -14.18 6.41 17.33
C GLU A 119 -14.77 7.80 17.63
N ILE A 120 -14.46 8.80 16.81
CA ILE A 120 -14.94 10.17 16.97
C ILE A 120 -16.25 10.32 16.18
N PRO A 121 -17.42 10.49 16.82
CA PRO A 121 -18.71 10.42 16.14
C PRO A 121 -18.98 11.64 15.23
N SER A 122 -18.60 12.83 15.69
CA SER A 122 -18.87 14.11 15.00
C SER A 122 -17.91 14.33 13.83
N LEU A 123 -18.46 14.69 12.66
CA LEU A 123 -17.66 15.06 11.49
C LEU A 123 -16.81 16.30 11.77
N ASN A 124 -17.35 17.29 12.49
CA ASN A 124 -16.63 18.52 12.81
C ASN A 124 -15.44 18.25 13.74
N ASP A 125 -15.59 17.31 14.67
CA ASP A 125 -14.52 16.94 15.60
C ASP A 125 -13.42 16.17 14.86
N ARG A 126 -13.80 15.23 13.98
CA ARG A 126 -12.85 14.56 13.07
C ARG A 126 -12.06 15.55 12.23
N ILE A 127 -12.74 16.53 11.61
CA ILE A 127 -12.10 17.60 10.84
C ILE A 127 -11.13 18.41 11.70
N THR A 128 -11.55 18.75 12.93
CA THR A 128 -10.73 19.54 13.86
C THR A 128 -9.46 18.79 14.25
N ILE A 129 -9.58 17.51 14.60
CA ILE A 129 -8.46 16.65 14.97
C ILE A 129 -7.53 16.45 13.77
N VAL A 130 -8.05 16.12 12.60
CA VAL A 130 -7.22 15.95 11.39
C VAL A 130 -6.48 17.22 11.02
N ARG A 131 -7.10 18.39 11.21
CA ARG A 131 -6.39 19.68 11.04
C ARG A 131 -5.24 19.84 12.03
N GLN A 132 -5.47 19.52 13.31
CA GLN A 132 -4.40 19.55 14.32
C GLN A 132 -3.27 18.56 14.00
N LEU A 133 -3.59 17.33 13.59
CA LEU A 133 -2.60 16.34 13.17
C LEU A 133 -1.80 16.82 11.96
N TRP A 134 -2.46 17.44 10.98
CA TRP A 134 -1.79 18.03 9.84
C TRP A 134 -0.85 19.18 10.26
N ASP A 135 -1.26 20.05 11.18
CA ASP A 135 -0.41 21.13 11.71
C ASP A 135 0.84 20.61 12.45
N LEU A 136 0.72 19.44 13.10
CA LEU A 136 1.82 18.70 13.73
C LEU A 136 2.65 17.89 12.73
N THR A 137 2.25 17.82 11.47
CA THR A 137 2.96 17.09 10.41
C THR A 137 3.98 18.00 9.74
N ARG A 138 5.25 17.57 9.70
CA ARG A 138 6.34 18.20 8.95
C ARG A 138 6.42 17.69 7.52
N ASP A 139 6.28 16.38 7.32
CA ASP A 139 6.42 15.76 6.00
C ASP A 139 5.20 14.89 5.66
N VAL A 140 5.00 13.74 6.32
CA VAL A 140 3.96 12.76 5.95
C VAL A 140 2.91 12.56 7.05
N LEU A 141 1.62 12.58 6.65
CA LEU A 141 0.47 12.20 7.48
C LEU A 141 -0.15 10.92 6.91
N VAL A 142 -0.35 9.91 7.75
CA VAL A 142 -1.02 8.65 7.43
C VAL A 142 -2.30 8.53 8.24
N LEU A 143 -3.42 8.35 7.57
CA LEU A 143 -4.70 8.02 8.19
C LEU A 143 -5.08 6.60 7.78
N LEU A 144 -5.42 5.74 8.75
CA LEU A 144 -5.73 4.33 8.58
C LEU A 144 -6.99 3.98 9.36
N GLU A 145 -7.94 3.30 8.72
CA GLU A 145 -9.23 2.90 9.28
C GLU A 145 -9.61 1.48 8.83
N PRO A 146 -10.58 0.81 9.50
CA PRO A 146 -11.11 -0.46 9.03
C PRO A 146 -11.60 -0.37 7.58
N GLY A 147 -11.37 -1.42 6.81
CA GLY A 147 -11.79 -1.52 5.41
C GLY A 147 -13.29 -1.82 5.30
N THR A 148 -14.09 -0.92 5.83
CA THR A 148 -15.56 -0.92 5.81
C THR A 148 -16.06 0.27 4.98
N PRO A 149 -17.34 0.28 4.55
CA PRO A 149 -17.90 1.45 3.88
C PRO A 149 -17.77 2.73 4.72
N GLN A 150 -17.96 2.63 6.04
CA GLN A 150 -17.81 3.76 6.96
C GLN A 150 -16.37 4.25 7.05
N GLY A 151 -15.40 3.34 7.25
CA GLY A 151 -13.98 3.69 7.31
C GLY A 151 -13.49 4.34 6.01
N SER A 152 -13.84 3.75 4.86
CA SER A 152 -13.48 4.30 3.55
C SER A 152 -14.09 5.70 3.33
N LYS A 153 -15.30 5.95 3.83
CA LYS A 153 -15.94 7.27 3.77
C LYS A 153 -15.19 8.29 4.63
N ILE A 154 -14.80 7.93 5.85
CA ILE A 154 -13.99 8.78 6.73
C ILE A 154 -12.68 9.15 6.03
N ILE A 155 -11.94 8.16 5.53
CA ILE A 155 -10.66 8.38 4.81
C ILE A 155 -10.85 9.28 3.59
N SER A 156 -11.86 9.05 2.76
CA SER A 156 -12.15 9.88 1.57
C SER A 156 -12.49 11.33 1.94
N GLN A 157 -13.30 11.52 2.99
CA GLN A 157 -13.68 12.85 3.48
C GLN A 157 -12.47 13.62 4.03
N MET A 158 -11.64 12.98 4.86
CA MET A 158 -10.48 13.61 5.46
C MET A 158 -9.40 13.93 4.42
N ARG A 159 -9.17 13.01 3.46
CA ARG A 159 -8.32 13.25 2.28
C ARG A 159 -8.78 14.49 1.52
N SER A 160 -10.06 14.55 1.16
CA SER A 160 -10.62 15.66 0.38
C SER A 160 -10.53 16.98 1.13
N TYR A 161 -10.75 16.95 2.45
CA TYR A 161 -10.65 18.13 3.31
C TYR A 161 -9.23 18.71 3.34
N ILE A 162 -8.19 17.89 3.57
CA ILE A 162 -6.79 18.37 3.62
C ILE A 162 -6.39 18.96 2.27
N LEU A 163 -6.65 18.25 1.17
CA LEU A 163 -6.29 18.71 -0.18
C LEU A 163 -7.00 20.03 -0.53
N TRP A 164 -8.29 20.14 -0.20
CA TRP A 164 -9.05 21.38 -0.38
C TRP A 164 -8.48 22.54 0.45
N MET A 165 -8.18 22.28 1.72
CA MET A 165 -7.67 23.27 2.67
C MET A 165 -6.32 23.83 2.19
N GLU A 166 -5.37 22.97 1.83
CA GLU A 166 -4.03 23.36 1.37
C GLU A 166 -4.10 24.06 0.00
N LYS A 167 -4.94 23.59 -0.93
CA LYS A 167 -5.17 24.29 -2.22
C LYS A 167 -5.72 25.70 -2.01
N ARG A 168 -6.63 25.88 -1.04
CA ARG A 168 -7.18 27.20 -0.68
C ARG A 168 -6.10 28.10 -0.04
N LYS A 169 -5.24 27.55 0.81
CA LYS A 169 -4.12 28.27 1.43
C LYS A 169 -3.12 28.75 0.39
N CYS A 170 -2.71 27.89 -0.55
CA CYS A 170 -1.84 28.23 -1.66
C CYS A 170 -2.40 29.36 -2.53
N ARG A 171 -3.71 29.34 -2.86
CA ARG A 171 -4.37 30.40 -3.64
C ARG A 171 -4.37 31.75 -2.94
N LYS A 172 -4.45 31.79 -1.61
CA LYS A 172 -4.36 33.04 -0.83
C LYS A 172 -2.93 33.59 -0.79
N SER A 173 -1.95 32.71 -0.52
CA SER A 173 -0.52 33.06 -0.48
C SER A 173 0.00 33.56 -1.85
N GLY A 174 -0.45 32.94 -2.94
CA GLY A 174 -0.13 33.37 -4.31
C GLY A 174 -0.69 34.75 -4.68
N LYS A 175 -1.87 35.12 -4.15
CA LYS A 175 -2.45 36.46 -4.36
C LYS A 175 -1.73 37.55 -3.56
N SER A 176 -1.24 37.24 -2.35
CA SER A 176 -0.47 38.20 -1.54
C SER A 176 0.95 38.41 -2.06
N THR A 177 1.58 37.40 -2.66
CA THR A 177 2.94 37.50 -3.23
C THR A 177 2.97 38.19 -4.59
N ALA A 178 1.90 38.09 -5.40
CA ALA A 178 1.77 38.82 -6.67
C ALA A 178 1.63 40.35 -6.51
N ALA A 179 1.33 40.84 -5.30
CA ALA A 179 1.19 42.27 -4.98
C ALA A 179 2.46 42.89 -4.33
N ALA A 180 3.54 42.11 -4.12
CA ALA A 180 4.75 42.57 -3.44
C ALA A 180 5.86 43.00 -4.43
N PRO A 181 6.62 44.09 -4.17
CA PRO A 181 7.68 44.57 -5.06
C PRO A 181 8.83 43.56 -5.24
N SER A 182 9.41 43.54 -6.45
CA SER A 182 10.32 42.50 -6.98
C SER A 182 11.70 42.33 -6.31
N LYS A 183 12.02 43.08 -5.25
CA LYS A 183 13.37 43.17 -4.68
C LYS A 183 13.51 42.54 -3.29
N MET A 184 12.95 41.34 -3.09
CA MET A 184 13.18 40.59 -1.84
C MET A 184 12.92 39.08 -2.00
N LYS A 185 13.32 38.47 -3.13
CA LYS A 185 13.38 37.01 -3.27
C LYS A 185 14.65 36.48 -2.59
N SER A 186 14.63 36.45 -1.25
CA SER A 186 15.67 35.76 -0.45
C SER A 186 15.38 34.25 -0.41
N MET A 187 16.45 33.46 -0.46
CA MET A 187 16.47 31.98 -0.54
C MET A 187 15.60 31.27 0.54
N VAL A 188 15.34 31.92 1.67
CA VAL A 188 14.50 31.39 2.77
C VAL A 188 13.01 31.26 2.37
N LEU A 189 12.49 32.14 1.51
CA LEU A 189 11.09 32.06 1.05
C LEU A 189 10.88 30.89 0.07
N GLN A 190 11.93 30.42 -0.61
CA GLN A 190 11.82 29.39 -1.63
C GLN A 190 11.62 27.99 -1.02
N GLU A 191 12.25 27.69 0.12
CA GLU A 191 12.02 26.45 0.86
C GLU A 191 10.63 26.38 1.49
N ASP A 192 10.10 27.50 1.99
CA ASP A 192 8.76 27.56 2.56
C ASP A 192 7.67 27.48 1.47
N LEU A 193 7.89 28.09 0.29
CA LEU A 193 6.99 27.98 -0.86
C LEU A 193 6.97 26.58 -1.49
N LEU A 194 8.04 25.80 -1.38
CA LEU A 194 8.09 24.40 -1.82
C LEU A 194 7.33 23.46 -0.87
N LYS A 195 7.13 23.86 0.38
CA LYS A 195 6.39 23.11 1.43
C LYS A 195 4.91 23.47 1.51
N ASP A 196 4.47 24.49 0.78
CA ASP A 196 3.06 24.85 0.65
C ASP A 196 2.35 23.86 -0.28
N GLY A 197 1.22 23.32 0.20
CA GLY A 197 0.45 22.31 -0.51
C GLY A 197 0.43 20.95 0.18
N ALA A 198 -0.35 20.05 -0.42
CA ALA A 198 -0.41 18.64 -0.05
C ALA A 198 -0.71 17.81 -1.29
N PHE A 199 -0.15 16.60 -1.33
CA PHE A 199 -0.48 15.60 -2.34
C PHE A 199 -0.56 14.20 -1.73
N VAL A 200 -1.25 13.30 -2.42
CA VAL A 200 -1.45 11.92 -2.01
C VAL A 200 -0.26 11.08 -2.47
N VAL A 201 0.45 10.49 -1.52
CA VAL A 201 1.51 9.50 -1.78
C VAL A 201 0.91 8.12 -2.06
N ALA A 202 -0.13 7.77 -1.29
CA ALA A 202 -0.83 6.49 -1.41
C ALA A 202 -2.24 6.56 -0.78
N PRO A 203 -3.15 5.65 -1.12
CA PRO A 203 -3.08 4.66 -2.19
C PRO A 203 -3.37 5.25 -3.57
N CYS A 204 -4.12 6.36 -3.64
CA CYS A 204 -4.56 6.98 -4.88
C CYS A 204 -3.37 7.57 -5.66
N PRO A 205 -3.29 7.38 -6.99
CA PRO A 205 -2.28 7.99 -7.85
C PRO A 205 -2.60 9.44 -8.23
N HIS A 206 -3.67 10.02 -7.68
CA HIS A 206 -4.16 11.35 -8.03
C HIS A 206 -4.63 12.10 -6.79
N ASP A 207 -4.71 13.43 -6.91
CA ASP A 207 -5.13 14.37 -5.87
C ASP A 207 -6.58 14.85 -6.09
N GLY A 208 -7.20 14.46 -7.20
CA GLY A 208 -8.61 14.76 -7.50
C GLY A 208 -9.63 14.08 -6.58
N ARG A 209 -10.91 14.31 -6.83
CA ARG A 209 -12.00 13.61 -6.14
C ARG A 209 -11.88 12.09 -6.30
N CYS A 210 -12.21 11.32 -5.27
CA CYS A 210 -12.15 9.85 -5.35
C CYS A 210 -13.23 9.33 -6.32
N PRO A 211 -12.89 8.58 -7.38
CA PRO A 211 -13.89 8.08 -8.35
C PRO A 211 -14.91 7.11 -7.74
N LEU A 212 -14.58 6.49 -6.60
CA LEU A 212 -15.44 5.54 -5.90
C LEU A 212 -16.40 6.19 -4.89
N GLU A 213 -16.28 7.49 -4.61
CA GLU A 213 -17.03 8.17 -3.53
C GLU A 213 -18.56 8.08 -3.68
N ASN A 214 -19.06 8.07 -4.92
CA ASN A 214 -20.49 8.00 -5.23
C ASN A 214 -20.91 6.63 -5.80
N SER A 215 -20.11 5.58 -5.58
CA SER A 215 -20.42 4.22 -6.04
C SER A 215 -20.81 3.31 -4.88
N ASP A 216 -21.44 2.17 -5.17
CA ASP A 216 -21.70 1.13 -4.17
C ASP A 216 -20.43 0.40 -3.69
N LYS A 217 -19.31 0.65 -4.38
CA LYS A 217 -18.00 0.08 -4.11
C LYS A 217 -17.16 1.04 -3.26
N TYR A 218 -16.28 0.50 -2.42
CA TYR A 218 -15.37 1.29 -1.58
C TYR A 218 -13.92 0.79 -1.66
N CYS A 219 -12.99 1.74 -1.66
CA CYS A 219 -11.56 1.46 -1.76
C CYS A 219 -11.04 0.86 -0.45
N HIS A 220 -10.58 -0.38 -0.50
CA HIS A 220 -9.97 -1.06 0.63
C HIS A 220 -8.89 -2.03 0.15
N PHE A 221 -8.08 -2.48 1.10
CA PHE A 221 -7.01 -3.45 0.93
C PHE A 221 -7.20 -4.55 1.97
N VAL A 222 -6.54 -5.68 1.74
CA VAL A 222 -6.56 -6.82 2.64
C VAL A 222 -5.15 -7.16 3.05
N GLN A 223 -4.98 -7.34 4.36
CA GLN A 223 -3.78 -7.91 4.94
C GLN A 223 -4.13 -9.26 5.54
N ARG A 224 -3.43 -10.30 5.08
CA ARG A 224 -3.58 -11.63 5.66
C ARG A 224 -2.81 -11.71 6.97
N LEU A 225 -3.46 -12.24 7.98
CA LEU A 225 -2.97 -12.46 9.33
C LEU A 225 -3.05 -13.92 9.71
N GLU A 226 -1.96 -14.49 10.22
CA GLU A 226 -2.03 -15.82 10.83
C GLU A 226 -2.78 -15.73 12.16
N ARG A 227 -3.69 -16.66 12.43
CA ARG A 227 -4.37 -16.77 13.72
C ARG A 227 -3.50 -17.56 14.69
N THR A 228 -3.38 -17.07 15.92
CA THR A 228 -2.66 -17.80 16.97
C THR A 228 -3.37 -19.10 17.32
N SER A 229 -2.63 -20.07 17.89
CA SER A 229 -3.20 -21.33 18.38
C SER A 229 -4.38 -21.09 19.32
N SER A 230 -4.26 -20.14 20.26
CA SER A 230 -5.33 -19.74 21.17
C SER A 230 -6.55 -19.20 20.43
N GLN A 231 -6.37 -18.32 19.43
CA GLN A 231 -7.50 -17.81 18.63
C GLN A 231 -8.24 -18.93 17.90
N ARG A 232 -7.51 -19.92 17.36
CA ARG A 232 -8.10 -21.09 16.68
C ARG A 232 -8.89 -21.99 17.65
N ILE A 233 -8.46 -22.08 18.90
CA ILE A 233 -9.12 -22.89 19.93
C ILE A 233 -10.40 -22.22 20.44
N TYR A 234 -10.33 -20.91 20.73
CA TYR A 234 -11.40 -20.18 21.42
C TYR A 234 -12.44 -19.58 20.48
N LYS A 235 -12.03 -19.02 19.34
CA LYS A 235 -13.00 -18.55 18.36
C LYS A 235 -13.47 -19.78 17.56
N ARG A 236 -14.74 -20.15 17.69
CA ARG A 236 -15.36 -21.22 16.89
C ARG A 236 -16.44 -20.62 16.00
N SER A 237 -16.47 -20.97 14.71
CA SER A 237 -17.60 -20.62 13.84
C SER A 237 -18.47 -21.86 13.64
N LYS A 238 -19.63 -21.91 14.29
CA LYS A 238 -20.69 -22.90 14.01
C LYS A 238 -20.19 -24.36 13.94
N GLY A 239 -19.34 -24.77 14.89
CA GLY A 239 -18.82 -26.14 14.96
C GLY A 239 -17.72 -26.50 13.95
N VAL A 240 -17.33 -25.59 13.05
CA VAL A 240 -16.24 -25.80 12.10
C VAL A 240 -14.95 -25.19 12.66
N PRO A 241 -13.80 -25.89 12.57
CA PRO A 241 -12.50 -25.31 12.90
C PRO A 241 -12.25 -24.03 12.11
N LEU A 242 -11.84 -22.96 12.79
CA LEU A 242 -11.48 -21.72 12.10
C LEU A 242 -10.26 -21.93 11.21
N ARG A 243 -10.27 -21.26 10.05
CA ARG A 243 -9.09 -21.16 9.19
C ARG A 243 -7.91 -20.63 9.99
N GLY A 244 -6.72 -21.12 9.66
CA GLY A 244 -5.46 -20.69 10.27
C GLY A 244 -5.10 -19.23 10.01
N PHE A 245 -5.85 -18.52 9.17
CA PHE A 245 -5.62 -17.11 8.85
C PHE A 245 -6.92 -16.29 8.82
N GLU A 246 -6.76 -15.00 9.00
CA GLU A 246 -7.77 -13.94 8.89
C GLU A 246 -7.35 -12.94 7.82
N ASP A 247 -8.27 -12.55 6.95
CA ASP A 247 -8.04 -11.50 5.96
C ASP A 247 -8.62 -10.20 6.52
N GLU A 248 -7.77 -9.38 7.13
CA GLU A 248 -8.17 -8.10 7.73
C GLU A 248 -8.26 -7.03 6.64
N LYS A 249 -9.44 -6.42 6.51
CA LYS A 249 -9.67 -5.32 5.58
C LYS A 249 -9.30 -4.00 6.23
N PHE A 250 -8.57 -3.16 5.50
CA PHE A 250 -8.22 -1.80 5.93
C PHE A 250 -8.33 -0.81 4.77
N CYS A 251 -8.48 0.46 5.08
CA CYS A 251 -8.42 1.56 4.13
C CYS A 251 -7.50 2.66 4.69
N TYR A 252 -6.76 3.34 3.83
CA TYR A 252 -5.79 4.32 4.28
C TYR A 252 -5.61 5.44 3.27
N VAL A 253 -5.00 6.53 3.72
CA VAL A 253 -4.40 7.55 2.86
C VAL A 253 -3.10 8.04 3.51
N ALA A 254 -2.07 8.21 2.69
CA ALA A 254 -0.83 8.87 3.04
C ALA A 254 -0.73 10.16 2.24
N LEU A 255 -0.63 11.28 2.96
CA LEU A 255 -0.52 12.63 2.42
C LEU A 255 0.85 13.19 2.77
N ARG A 256 1.48 13.88 1.82
CA ARG A 256 2.78 14.53 2.03
C ARG A 256 2.65 16.03 1.78
N ARG A 257 3.37 16.82 2.58
CA ARG A 257 3.44 18.28 2.41
C ARG A 257 4.20 18.67 1.14
N GLY A 258 3.84 19.83 0.60
CA GLY A 258 4.46 20.39 -0.58
C GLY A 258 3.79 19.98 -1.88
N LYS A 259 4.52 20.17 -2.99
CA LYS A 259 4.04 19.87 -4.33
C LYS A 259 4.32 18.42 -4.71
N ARG A 260 3.41 17.83 -5.48
CA ARG A 260 3.65 16.53 -6.13
C ARG A 260 4.90 16.65 -7.03
N PRO A 261 5.83 15.70 -6.96
CA PRO A 261 6.94 15.65 -7.91
C PRO A 261 6.41 15.54 -9.34
N GLU A 262 6.88 16.42 -10.24
CA GLU A 262 6.58 16.37 -11.68
C GLU A 262 7.63 15.56 -12.46
N GLU A 263 8.68 15.11 -11.79
CA GLU A 263 9.70 14.26 -12.37
C GLU A 263 9.12 12.91 -12.79
N ALA A 264 9.65 12.38 -13.89
CA ALA A 264 9.37 11.04 -14.33
C ALA A 264 9.69 10.05 -13.21
N TRP A 265 8.74 9.20 -12.88
CA TRP A 265 8.84 8.23 -11.80
C TRP A 265 10.06 7.31 -12.00
N PRO A 266 10.63 6.69 -10.96
CA PRO A 266 11.84 5.84 -11.09
C PRO A 266 11.71 4.65 -12.07
N LEU A 267 10.50 4.36 -12.57
CA LEU A 267 10.21 3.32 -13.56
C LEU A 267 9.68 3.89 -14.89
N ASP A 268 9.55 5.20 -15.03
CA ASP A 268 9.16 5.85 -16.28
C ASP A 268 10.29 5.63 -17.29
N GLY A 269 9.96 4.98 -18.42
CA GLY A 269 10.94 4.56 -19.42
C GLY A 269 11.54 3.17 -19.19
N MET A 270 11.11 2.41 -18.17
CA MET A 270 11.40 0.97 -18.15
C MET A 270 10.70 0.30 -19.34
N LYS A 271 11.47 0.01 -20.39
CA LYS A 271 11.05 -0.89 -21.45
C LYS A 271 11.02 -2.29 -20.88
N PHE A 272 9.83 -2.87 -20.78
CA PHE A 272 9.71 -4.31 -20.58
C PHE A 272 10.15 -4.99 -21.87
N ASP A 273 11.13 -5.90 -21.79
CA ASP A 273 11.52 -6.68 -22.96
C ASP A 273 10.29 -7.37 -23.54
N THR A 274 10.03 -7.10 -24.82
CA THR A 274 9.04 -7.83 -25.61
C THR A 274 9.40 -9.31 -25.61
N LEU A 275 8.41 -10.17 -25.87
CA LEU A 275 8.64 -11.61 -25.94
C LEU A 275 9.67 -11.95 -27.04
N LYS A 276 9.68 -11.15 -28.12
CA LYS A 276 10.63 -11.19 -29.23
C LYS A 276 12.06 -10.82 -28.79
N GLU A 277 12.24 -9.75 -28.01
CA GLU A 277 13.54 -9.34 -27.47
C GLU A 277 14.08 -10.33 -26.44
N ARG A 278 13.22 -10.94 -25.62
CA ARG A 278 13.63 -12.01 -24.69
C ARG A 278 14.06 -13.29 -25.38
N HIS A 279 13.39 -13.66 -26.47
CA HIS A 279 13.80 -14.79 -27.30
C HIS A 279 15.14 -14.53 -28.00
N ALA A 280 15.38 -13.29 -28.46
CA ALA A 280 16.65 -12.90 -29.06
C ALA A 280 17.83 -12.88 -28.06
N LYS A 281 17.56 -12.68 -26.76
CA LYS A 281 18.58 -12.67 -25.69
C LYS A 281 18.89 -14.06 -25.09
N ARG A 282 18.23 -15.12 -25.55
CA ARG A 282 18.46 -16.48 -25.03
C ARG A 282 19.62 -17.13 -25.79
N ASN A 283 20.64 -17.61 -25.06
CA ASN A 283 21.70 -18.42 -25.67
C ASN A 283 21.12 -19.81 -26.05
N PRO A 284 21.49 -20.38 -27.21
CA PRO A 284 20.98 -21.68 -27.66
C PRO A 284 21.29 -22.84 -26.70
N GLU A 285 22.31 -22.68 -25.86
CA GLU A 285 22.78 -23.70 -24.92
C GLU A 285 21.82 -23.93 -23.73
N ASP A 286 20.92 -22.98 -23.44
CA ASP A 286 19.89 -23.11 -22.38
C ASP A 286 18.75 -24.07 -22.76
N LEU A 287 18.82 -24.75 -23.92
CA LEU A 287 17.80 -25.65 -24.43
C LEU A 287 18.14 -27.15 -24.31
N ILE A 288 19.32 -27.51 -23.81
CA ILE A 288 19.67 -28.93 -23.62
C ILE A 288 19.21 -29.34 -22.23
N ILE A 289 18.01 -29.91 -22.15
CA ILE A 289 17.58 -30.70 -20.98
C ILE A 289 17.90 -32.16 -21.32
N ASP A 290 18.96 -32.69 -20.74
CA ASP A 290 19.34 -34.10 -20.85
C ASP A 290 18.36 -34.93 -20.00
N TYR A 291 17.61 -35.82 -20.65
CA TYR A 291 16.46 -36.52 -20.07
C TYR A 291 16.74 -38.00 -19.75
N ASP A 292 18.01 -38.41 -19.66
CA ASP A 292 18.37 -39.84 -19.57
C ASP A 292 18.81 -40.35 -18.17
N ASP A 293 18.79 -39.54 -17.11
CA ASP A 293 19.45 -39.91 -15.84
C ASP A 293 18.51 -40.22 -14.63
N GLN A 294 17.21 -40.50 -14.82
CA GLN A 294 16.29 -40.63 -13.67
C GLN A 294 15.37 -41.85 -13.54
N PHE A 295 15.61 -42.98 -14.23
CA PHE A 295 14.91 -44.23 -13.86
C PHE A 295 15.81 -45.48 -14.02
N PRO A 296 16.16 -46.18 -12.93
CA PRO A 296 16.68 -47.54 -13.02
C PRO A 296 15.59 -48.48 -13.53
N SER A 297 15.93 -49.33 -14.50
CA SER A 297 15.08 -50.43 -14.98
C SER A 297 14.99 -51.51 -13.91
N GLU A 298 13.78 -51.82 -13.44
CA GLU A 298 13.51 -53.07 -12.72
C GLU A 298 12.72 -54.03 -13.62
N GLU A 299 13.18 -55.27 -13.57
CA GLU A 299 12.84 -56.42 -14.41
C GLU A 299 11.46 -57.02 -14.08
N ASP A 300 10.97 -57.82 -15.03
CA ASP A 300 9.68 -58.50 -15.11
C ASP A 300 9.30 -59.35 -13.89
N GLU A 301 8.01 -59.38 -13.51
CA GLU A 301 7.32 -60.61 -13.09
C GLU A 301 5.80 -60.58 -13.38
N GLU A 302 5.27 -61.75 -13.69
CA GLU A 302 4.00 -62.08 -14.36
C GLU A 302 2.71 -61.86 -13.54
N ALA A 303 1.60 -61.60 -14.26
CA ALA A 303 0.24 -61.52 -13.72
C ALA A 303 -0.35 -62.90 -13.36
N PRO A 304 -1.41 -62.98 -12.51
CA PRO A 304 -2.74 -63.18 -13.11
C PRO A 304 -3.95 -62.58 -12.36
N GLY A 305 -4.99 -62.24 -13.14
CA GLY A 305 -6.41 -62.56 -12.84
C GLY A 305 -7.34 -61.46 -12.31
N SER A 306 -8.29 -61.01 -13.17
CA SER A 306 -9.70 -60.59 -12.91
C SER A 306 -10.02 -59.68 -11.71
N ASP A 307 -10.71 -58.54 -11.80
CA ASP A 307 -11.98 -58.24 -12.48
C ASP A 307 -12.17 -56.71 -12.61
N GLU A 308 -13.04 -56.32 -13.54
CA GLU A 308 -13.46 -54.95 -13.88
C GLU A 308 -13.99 -54.14 -12.69
N ASP A 309 -13.53 -52.87 -12.53
CA ASP A 309 -14.49 -51.76 -12.44
C ASP A 309 -13.84 -50.37 -12.70
N SER A 310 -14.23 -49.80 -13.85
CA SER A 310 -14.46 -48.39 -14.19
C SER A 310 -13.76 -47.27 -13.38
N LEU A 311 -12.69 -46.69 -13.94
CA LEU A 311 -12.28 -45.30 -13.67
C LEU A 311 -11.84 -44.59 -14.96
N VAL A 312 -12.43 -43.40 -15.15
CA VAL A 312 -12.45 -42.56 -16.34
C VAL A 312 -11.06 -41.94 -16.64
N PRO A 313 -10.54 -41.96 -17.89
CA PRO A 313 -9.22 -41.40 -18.18
C PRO A 313 -9.22 -39.87 -18.24
N TYR A 314 -8.35 -39.29 -17.43
CA TYR A 314 -7.82 -37.94 -17.52
C TYR A 314 -6.97 -37.83 -18.81
N ALA A 315 -7.48 -37.13 -19.82
CA ALA A 315 -6.72 -36.85 -21.04
C ALA A 315 -5.84 -35.60 -20.81
N SER A 316 -4.54 -35.88 -20.72
CA SER A 316 -3.43 -34.93 -20.72
C SER A 316 -3.35 -34.20 -22.06
N ASP A 317 -3.32 -32.86 -22.01
CA ASP A 317 -2.98 -31.99 -23.13
C ASP A 317 -1.50 -32.17 -23.50
N THR A 318 -1.22 -32.72 -24.68
CA THR A 318 0.06 -32.51 -25.38
C THR A 318 -0.15 -32.40 -26.88
N GLN A 319 0.36 -31.28 -27.40
CA GLN A 319 0.71 -30.97 -28.79
C GLN A 319 -0.43 -30.77 -29.79
N GLU A 320 -0.64 -29.51 -30.19
CA GLU A 320 -0.53 -29.19 -31.60
C GLU A 320 0.29 -27.91 -31.81
N LEU A 321 1.28 -28.07 -32.70
CA LEU A 321 2.16 -27.05 -33.22
C LEU A 321 1.41 -26.04 -34.10
N SER A 322 1.82 -24.79 -33.94
CA SER A 322 1.78 -23.67 -34.88
C SER A 322 1.25 -23.92 -36.30
N LEU A 323 0.14 -23.27 -36.64
CA LEU A 323 -0.11 -22.72 -37.97
C LEU A 323 -0.22 -21.20 -37.87
N PHE A 324 0.77 -20.53 -38.44
CA PHE A 324 0.88 -19.09 -38.56
C PHE A 324 -0.23 -18.56 -39.47
N HIS A 325 -0.96 -17.56 -39.00
CA HIS A 325 -1.60 -16.58 -39.87
C HIS A 325 -0.94 -15.23 -39.57
N GLU A 326 -0.22 -14.71 -40.56
CA GLU A 326 0.21 -13.32 -40.59
C GLU A 326 -1.04 -12.45 -40.73
N SER A 327 -1.34 -11.62 -39.74
CA SER A 327 -2.19 -10.46 -39.96
C SER A 327 -1.81 -9.30 -39.05
N GLY A 328 -1.30 -8.25 -39.68
CA GLY A 328 -1.40 -6.86 -39.25
C GLY A 328 -0.37 -6.41 -38.23
N GLU A 329 0.59 -5.60 -38.70
CA GLU A 329 1.32 -4.66 -37.86
C GLU A 329 0.32 -3.66 -37.25
N GLU A 330 -0.26 -3.99 -36.10
CA GLU A 330 -0.81 -2.97 -35.20
C GLU A 330 0.40 -2.36 -34.46
N GLU A 331 0.67 -1.08 -34.72
CA GLU A 331 1.65 -0.31 -33.94
C GLU A 331 1.31 -0.45 -32.45
N GLU A 332 2.17 -1.15 -31.70
CA GLU A 332 2.06 -1.22 -30.24
C GLU A 332 2.29 0.20 -29.69
N GLU A 333 1.21 0.93 -29.41
CA GLU A 333 1.32 2.20 -28.70
C GLU A 333 2.08 1.95 -27.39
N PRO A 334 3.17 2.70 -27.13
CA PRO A 334 3.96 2.50 -25.94
C PRO A 334 3.09 2.78 -24.71
N ILE A 335 2.81 1.72 -23.95
CA ILE A 335 2.19 1.70 -22.62
C ILE A 335 3.09 2.55 -21.70
N ARG A 336 2.79 3.84 -21.56
CA ARG A 336 3.59 4.78 -20.79
C ARG A 336 2.85 5.24 -19.54
N ALA A 337 3.54 5.12 -18.40
CA ALA A 337 3.22 5.82 -17.15
C ALA A 337 3.42 7.36 -17.24
N ASP A 338 3.14 7.97 -18.39
CA ASP A 338 3.48 9.37 -18.77
C ASP A 338 2.51 10.43 -18.23
N LEU A 339 1.68 10.07 -17.24
CA LEU A 339 0.68 10.97 -16.68
C LEU A 339 1.09 11.59 -15.33
N GLY A 340 2.37 11.59 -14.95
CA GLY A 340 2.94 12.34 -13.80
C GLY A 340 2.35 12.05 -12.40
N GLY A 341 1.19 11.39 -12.30
CA GLY A 341 0.60 10.85 -11.09
C GLY A 341 1.13 9.47 -10.70
N GLY A 342 2.02 8.91 -11.51
CA GLY A 342 2.60 7.58 -11.34
C GLY A 342 1.67 6.45 -11.78
N TRP A 343 2.02 5.23 -11.36
CA TRP A 343 1.33 4.00 -11.76
C TRP A 343 -0.06 3.88 -11.14
N GLY A 344 -0.96 3.24 -11.87
CA GLY A 344 -2.29 2.92 -11.36
C GLY A 344 -2.25 2.00 -10.15
N ARG A 345 -3.36 1.95 -9.41
CA ARG A 345 -3.53 1.06 -8.26
C ARG A 345 -4.65 0.06 -8.52
N ILE A 346 -4.36 -1.22 -8.39
CA ILE A 346 -5.36 -2.29 -8.46
C ILE A 346 -6.19 -2.26 -7.16
N ILE A 347 -7.50 -1.99 -7.27
CA ILE A 347 -8.40 -1.78 -6.11
C ILE A 347 -9.13 -3.06 -5.69
N TYR A 348 -9.20 -4.08 -6.56
CA TYR A 348 -9.80 -5.38 -6.25
C TYR A 348 -8.96 -6.53 -6.80
N SER A 349 -9.15 -7.73 -6.25
CA SER A 349 -8.44 -8.93 -6.72
C SER A 349 -8.66 -9.16 -8.22
N PRO A 350 -7.59 -9.28 -9.03
CA PRO A 350 -7.70 -9.59 -10.45
C PRO A 350 -8.46 -10.89 -10.72
N ILE A 351 -9.38 -10.85 -11.69
CA ILE A 351 -10.15 -12.02 -12.13
C ILE A 351 -9.40 -12.66 -13.29
N ARG A 352 -8.98 -13.92 -13.12
CA ARG A 352 -8.23 -14.69 -14.11
C ARG A 352 -9.15 -15.71 -14.78
N ARG A 353 -9.27 -15.67 -16.10
CA ARG A 353 -10.08 -16.60 -16.90
C ARG A 353 -9.29 -17.05 -18.12
N GLY A 354 -8.59 -18.18 -17.99
CA GLY A 354 -7.77 -18.75 -19.06
C GLY A 354 -6.77 -17.74 -19.62
N ARG A 355 -7.02 -17.29 -20.86
CA ARG A 355 -6.20 -16.34 -21.63
C ARG A 355 -6.55 -14.87 -21.39
N GLN A 356 -7.40 -14.55 -20.42
CA GLN A 356 -7.82 -13.19 -20.08
C GLN A 356 -7.64 -12.91 -18.57
N VAL A 357 -7.18 -11.71 -18.25
CA VAL A 357 -7.14 -11.16 -16.89
C VAL A 357 -7.90 -9.84 -16.87
N GLN A 358 -8.84 -9.70 -15.93
CA GLN A 358 -9.58 -8.47 -15.69
C GLN A 358 -9.13 -7.84 -14.37
N MET A 359 -8.87 -6.54 -14.37
CA MET A 359 -8.38 -5.78 -13.22
C MET A 359 -9.17 -4.49 -13.09
N ASP A 360 -9.60 -4.18 -11.87
CA ASP A 360 -10.25 -2.91 -11.55
C ASP A 360 -9.18 -1.95 -11.01
N VAL A 361 -8.85 -0.91 -11.77
CA VAL A 361 -7.67 -0.06 -11.54
C VAL A 361 -8.08 1.42 -11.38
N CYS A 362 -7.55 2.06 -10.34
CA CYS A 362 -7.62 3.50 -10.14
C CYS A 362 -6.36 4.16 -10.73
N ARG A 363 -6.50 5.18 -11.58
CA ARG A 363 -5.38 5.86 -12.25
C ARG A 363 -5.54 7.37 -12.30
N ALA A 364 -4.44 8.09 -12.47
CA ALA A 364 -4.47 9.50 -12.83
C ALA A 364 -4.83 9.65 -14.31
N THR A 365 -5.64 10.66 -14.65
CA THR A 365 -6.03 10.96 -16.04
C THR A 365 -5.32 12.19 -16.60
N LYS A 366 -4.68 12.99 -15.74
CA LYS A 366 -3.95 14.21 -16.11
C LYS A 366 -2.52 14.16 -15.59
N ARG A 367 -1.59 14.80 -16.32
CA ARG A 367 -0.16 14.90 -15.98
C ARG A 367 0.12 15.49 -14.58
N ASP A 368 -0.70 16.45 -14.16
CA ASP A 368 -0.61 17.08 -12.84
C ASP A 368 -1.29 16.26 -11.73
N ALA A 369 -1.78 15.06 -12.06
CA ALA A 369 -2.53 14.17 -11.18
C ALA A 369 -3.76 14.82 -10.52
N SER A 370 -4.29 15.91 -11.11
CA SER A 370 -5.43 16.64 -10.54
C SER A 370 -6.76 15.90 -10.63
N GLU A 371 -6.83 14.89 -11.50
CA GLU A 371 -8.00 14.05 -11.75
C GLU A 371 -7.61 12.58 -11.80
N GLY A 372 -8.59 11.72 -11.47
CA GLY A 372 -8.42 10.29 -11.57
C GLY A 372 -9.69 9.59 -12.03
N ALA A 373 -9.51 8.38 -12.53
CA ALA A 373 -10.57 7.52 -13.02
C ALA A 373 -10.44 6.12 -12.41
N PHE A 374 -11.57 5.43 -12.29
CA PHE A 374 -11.64 4.04 -11.89
C PHE A 374 -12.18 3.23 -13.07
N GLU A 375 -11.30 2.42 -13.67
CA GLU A 375 -11.55 1.75 -14.94
C GLU A 375 -11.29 0.25 -14.81
N ARG A 376 -12.03 -0.54 -15.59
CA ARG A 376 -11.77 -1.97 -15.74
C ARG A 376 -10.81 -2.20 -16.91
N VAL A 377 -9.62 -2.70 -16.60
CA VAL A 377 -8.61 -3.08 -17.56
C VAL A 377 -8.76 -4.57 -17.88
N VAL A 378 -8.77 -4.91 -19.15
CA VAL A 378 -8.84 -6.30 -19.63
C VAL A 378 -7.62 -6.60 -20.47
N VAL A 379 -6.75 -7.46 -19.95
CA VAL A 379 -5.53 -7.91 -20.64
C VAL A 379 -5.76 -9.30 -21.18
N THR A 380 -5.49 -9.50 -22.48
CA THR A 380 -5.65 -10.80 -23.14
C THR A 380 -4.29 -11.30 -23.63
N GLN A 381 -4.09 -12.61 -23.58
CA GLN A 381 -2.84 -13.24 -24.01
C GLN A 381 -2.57 -13.01 -25.51
N SER A 382 -3.61 -12.98 -26.35
CA SER A 382 -3.46 -12.78 -27.80
C SER A 382 -3.01 -11.36 -28.14
N LYS A 383 -3.52 -10.34 -27.44
CA LYS A 383 -3.15 -8.94 -27.69
C LYS A 383 -1.76 -8.60 -27.18
N ASN A 384 -1.41 -9.05 -25.97
CA ASN A 384 -0.10 -8.77 -25.38
C ASN A 384 0.30 -9.89 -24.41
N PRO A 385 1.06 -10.91 -24.86
CA PRO A 385 1.47 -12.04 -24.02
C PRO A 385 2.30 -11.64 -22.79
N ALA A 386 3.16 -10.62 -22.93
CA ALA A 386 4.06 -10.16 -21.86
C ALA A 386 3.27 -9.45 -20.75
N LEU A 387 2.42 -8.51 -21.12
CA LEU A 387 1.54 -7.79 -20.19
C LEU A 387 0.52 -8.75 -19.55
N HIS A 388 0.04 -9.74 -20.30
CA HIS A 388 -0.83 -10.79 -19.77
C HIS A 388 -0.13 -11.61 -18.68
N LEU A 389 1.13 -12.02 -18.89
CA LEU A 389 1.91 -12.72 -17.87
C LEU A 389 2.06 -11.87 -16.59
N GLN A 390 2.31 -10.56 -16.75
CA GLN A 390 2.36 -9.63 -15.63
C GLN A 390 1.01 -9.51 -14.92
N ALA A 391 -0.08 -9.30 -15.66
CA ALA A 391 -1.45 -9.23 -15.14
C ALA A 391 -1.82 -10.50 -14.35
N ARG A 392 -1.40 -11.68 -14.83
CA ARG A 392 -1.62 -12.95 -14.12
C ARG A 392 -0.89 -13.00 -12.78
N LYS A 393 0.28 -12.37 -12.66
CA LYS A 393 1.06 -12.32 -11.42
C LYS A 393 0.60 -11.19 -10.48
N SER A 394 -0.11 -10.19 -10.98
CA SER A 394 -0.60 -9.07 -10.18
C SER A 394 -1.57 -9.49 -9.08
N LEU A 395 -1.46 -8.82 -7.94
CA LEU A 395 -2.26 -9.02 -6.75
C LEU A 395 -3.12 -7.79 -6.45
N TRP A 396 -4.07 -7.98 -5.54
CA TRP A 396 -4.86 -6.88 -5.02
C TRP A 396 -3.95 -5.88 -4.31
N GLY A 397 -4.02 -4.62 -4.73
CA GLY A 397 -3.21 -3.57 -4.16
C GLY A 397 -1.85 -3.42 -4.82
N ASP A 398 -1.57 -4.14 -5.91
CA ASP A 398 -0.37 -3.87 -6.71
C ASP A 398 -0.50 -2.56 -7.49
N LEU A 399 0.67 -2.05 -7.88
CA LEU A 399 0.79 -0.99 -8.87
C LEU A 399 0.66 -1.58 -10.27
N TRP A 400 -0.05 -0.89 -11.16
CA TRP A 400 -0.29 -1.31 -12.54
C TRP A 400 0.20 -0.24 -13.52
N PRO A 401 1.05 -0.60 -14.51
CA PRO A 401 1.47 0.33 -15.55
C PRO A 401 0.33 0.54 -16.56
N PHE A 402 0.21 1.78 -17.02
CA PHE A 402 -0.64 2.14 -18.16
C PHE A 402 0.22 2.55 -19.33
#